data_AF-A0A978VM85-F1
#
_entry.id   AF-A0A978VM85-F1
#
_cell.length_a   1.000
_cell.length_b   1.000
_cell.length_c   1.000
_cell.angle_alpha   90.00
_cell.angle_beta   90.00
_cell.angle_gamma   90.00
#
_symmetry.space_group_name_H-M   'P 1'
#
loop_
_entity.id
_entity.type
_entity.pdbx_description
1 polymer ?
#
loop_
_entity_poly.entity_id
_entity_poly.type
_entity_poly.pdbx_seq_one_letter_code
_entity_poly.pdbx_strand_id
1 'polypeptide(L)'
;MALEIDSILGKWLGLNTTSSHTAVASTNLFVALLCACIIVGHLLEENRWINESITALSIGLCTGVVILLSTGGRSSHLLVFSEELFFIYLLPPIIFNAGFQVKKKHFFRNFMTIMLFGAIGTLISFGIISLGAIHFFQKMNIGSLDIADYLAIGAIFSATDSVCTLQVYIALRTSSHNSFFK
;
A
#
# COMPACT_ATOMS: atom_id res chain seq x y z
N MET A 1 -10.71 57.08 23.61
CA MET A 1 -11.59 55.89 23.70
C MET A 1 -11.95 55.32 22.31
N ALA A 2 -12.33 56.13 21.32
CA ALA A 2 -12.62 55.64 19.95
C ALA A 2 -11.38 55.06 19.21
N LEU A 3 -10.17 55.60 19.46
CA LEU A 3 -8.95 55.15 18.79
C LEU A 3 -8.38 53.81 19.31
N GLU A 4 -8.71 53.41 20.55
CA GLU A 4 -8.31 52.09 21.06
C GLU A 4 -9.15 50.97 20.44
N ILE A 5 -10.44 51.21 20.21
CA ILE A 5 -11.39 50.23 19.66
C ILE A 5 -11.01 49.87 18.20
N ASP A 6 -10.60 50.86 17.40
CA ASP A 6 -10.16 50.65 16.02
C ASP A 6 -8.86 49.82 15.95
N SER A 7 -7.93 50.05 16.88
CA SER A 7 -6.68 49.28 16.97
C SER A 7 -6.89 47.82 17.40
N ILE A 8 -7.88 47.59 18.28
CA ILE A 8 -8.25 46.25 18.77
C ILE A 8 -9.04 45.50 17.68
N LEU A 9 -9.90 46.19 16.95
CA LEU A 9 -10.67 45.65 15.83
C LEU A 9 -9.77 45.30 14.63
N GLY A 10 -8.81 46.15 14.28
CA GLY A 10 -7.81 45.89 13.24
C GLY A 10 -6.86 44.74 13.61
N LYS A 11 -6.55 44.57 14.89
CA LYS A 11 -5.73 43.45 15.39
C LYS A 11 -6.52 42.13 15.37
N TRP A 12 -7.82 42.15 15.71
CA TRP A 12 -8.71 40.98 15.59
C TRP A 12 -9.01 40.59 14.13
N LEU A 13 -9.18 41.55 13.22
CA LEU A 13 -9.36 41.30 11.79
C LEU A 13 -8.06 40.85 11.10
N GLY A 14 -6.89 41.39 11.48
CA GLY A 14 -5.58 41.02 10.90
C GLY A 14 -5.00 39.68 11.40
N LEU A 15 -5.33 39.26 12.63
CA LEU A 15 -4.90 37.97 13.20
C LEU A 15 -5.78 36.79 12.75
N ASN A 16 -7.05 37.01 12.39
CA ASN A 16 -7.91 35.98 11.82
C ASN A 16 -7.64 35.73 10.32
N THR A 17 -7.20 36.73 9.57
CA THR A 17 -6.84 36.59 8.15
C THR A 17 -5.57 35.74 7.98
N THR A 18 -4.52 35.98 8.77
CA THR A 18 -3.23 35.27 8.62
C THR A 18 -3.27 33.80 9.05
N SER A 19 -4.11 33.44 10.02
CA SER A 19 -4.36 32.05 10.44
C SER A 19 -5.34 31.32 9.52
N SER A 20 -6.33 32.02 8.95
CA SER A 20 -7.30 31.42 8.03
C SER A 20 -6.75 31.21 6.62
N HIS A 21 -5.91 32.11 6.10
CA HIS A 21 -5.35 31.95 4.75
C HIS A 21 -4.39 30.76 4.64
N THR A 22 -3.67 30.42 5.70
CA THR A 22 -2.73 29.29 5.71
C THR A 22 -3.45 27.94 5.85
N ALA A 23 -4.49 27.86 6.69
CA ALA A 23 -5.31 26.66 6.86
C ALA A 23 -6.23 26.38 5.65
N VAL A 24 -6.78 27.42 5.03
CA VAL A 24 -7.60 27.28 3.82
C VAL A 24 -6.72 26.91 2.62
N ALA A 25 -5.50 27.46 2.54
CA ALA A 25 -4.54 27.09 1.50
C ALA A 25 -4.06 25.63 1.63
N SER A 26 -3.80 25.14 2.85
CA SER A 26 -3.40 23.74 3.05
C SER A 26 -4.55 22.77 2.74
N THR A 27 -5.78 23.12 3.11
CA THR A 27 -6.97 22.31 2.80
C THR A 27 -7.25 22.28 1.28
N ASN A 28 -7.13 23.42 0.59
CA ASN A 28 -7.31 23.49 -0.86
C ASN A 28 -6.19 22.76 -1.62
N LEU A 29 -4.95 22.82 -1.12
CA LEU A 29 -3.83 22.07 -1.67
C LEU A 29 -4.03 20.55 -1.51
N PHE A 30 -4.55 20.10 -0.36
CA PHE A 30 -4.90 18.70 -0.14
C PHE A 30 -5.97 18.21 -1.13
N VAL A 31 -7.05 18.99 -1.31
CA VAL A 31 -8.13 18.64 -2.25
C VAL A 31 -7.64 18.64 -3.71
N ALA A 32 -6.86 19.64 -4.13
CA ALA A 32 -6.30 19.71 -5.49
C ALA A 32 -5.36 18.52 -5.78
N LEU A 33 -4.59 18.11 -4.79
CA LEU A 33 -3.65 17.01 -4.85
C LEU A 33 -4.37 15.65 -4.90
N LEU A 34 -5.48 15.47 -4.17
CA LEU A 34 -6.36 14.32 -4.33
C LEU A 34 -7.00 14.26 -5.73
N CYS A 35 -7.48 15.38 -6.25
CA CYS A 35 -8.02 15.43 -7.62
C CYS A 35 -6.95 15.10 -8.66
N ALA A 36 -5.71 15.58 -8.51
CA ALA A 36 -4.60 15.24 -9.39
C ALA A 36 -4.25 13.75 -9.32
N CYS A 37 -4.25 13.13 -8.13
CA CYS A 37 -4.04 11.69 -7.97
C CYS A 37 -5.12 10.86 -8.70
N ILE A 38 -6.38 11.28 -8.60
CA ILE A 38 -7.50 10.61 -9.28
C ILE A 38 -7.34 10.73 -10.80
N ILE A 39 -6.98 11.92 -11.31
CA ILE A 39 -6.78 12.15 -12.75
C ILE A 39 -5.59 11.35 -13.27
N VAL A 40 -4.46 11.33 -12.55
CA VAL A 40 -3.28 10.54 -12.93
C VAL A 40 -3.60 9.05 -12.91
N GLY A 41 -4.34 8.56 -11.91
CA GLY A 41 -4.80 7.17 -11.87
C GLY A 41 -5.66 6.81 -13.08
N HIS A 42 -6.59 7.69 -13.44
CA HIS A 42 -7.49 7.50 -14.58
C HIS A 42 -6.78 7.59 -15.94
N LEU A 43 -5.72 8.41 -16.05
CA LEU A 43 -4.87 8.50 -17.26
C LEU A 43 -3.92 7.29 -17.38
N LEU A 44 -3.47 6.74 -16.25
CA LEU A 44 -2.60 5.57 -16.22
C LEU A 44 -3.37 4.30 -16.62
N GLU A 45 -4.68 4.25 -16.31
CA GLU A 45 -5.58 3.17 -16.70
C GLU A 45 -5.83 3.11 -18.22
N GLU A 46 -5.69 4.24 -18.93
CA GLU A 46 -5.81 4.30 -20.39
C GLU A 46 -4.61 3.63 -21.11
N ASN A 47 -3.45 3.53 -20.45
CA ASN A 47 -2.29 2.83 -21.00
C ASN A 47 -2.40 1.31 -20.77
N ARG A 48 -2.97 0.64 -21.77
CA ARG A 48 -3.25 -0.81 -21.85
C ARG A 48 -2.02 -1.75 -21.82
N TRP A 49 -0.86 -1.29 -21.35
CA TRP A 49 0.43 -1.99 -21.40
C TRP A 49 0.91 -2.51 -20.03
N ILE A 50 0.18 -2.26 -18.94
CA ILE A 50 0.63 -2.58 -17.58
C ILE A 50 -0.27 -3.65 -16.95
N ASN A 51 0.32 -4.61 -16.22
CA ASN A 51 -0.40 -5.63 -15.45
C ASN A 51 -1.35 -4.97 -14.43
N GLU A 52 -2.60 -5.42 -14.41
CA GLU A 52 -3.69 -4.90 -13.56
C GLU A 52 -3.28 -4.71 -12.09
N SER A 53 -2.57 -5.69 -11.51
CA SER A 53 -2.13 -5.61 -10.11
C SER A 53 -0.91 -4.72 -9.88
N ILE A 54 -0.04 -4.57 -10.89
CA ILE A 54 1.08 -3.61 -10.81
C ILE A 54 0.51 -2.19 -10.86
N THR A 55 -0.48 -1.94 -11.72
CA THR A 55 -1.18 -0.65 -11.80
C THR A 55 -1.89 -0.32 -10.48
N ALA A 56 -2.66 -1.26 -9.92
CA ALA A 56 -3.34 -1.06 -8.63
C ALA A 56 -2.35 -0.77 -7.49
N LEU A 57 -1.25 -1.54 -7.40
CA LEU A 57 -0.20 -1.32 -6.41
C LEU A 57 0.47 0.05 -6.58
N SER A 58 0.78 0.44 -7.82
CA SER A 58 1.45 1.71 -8.15
C SER A 58 0.55 2.90 -7.83
N ILE A 59 -0.75 2.84 -8.14
CA ILE A 59 -1.71 3.89 -7.81
C ILE A 59 -1.84 4.05 -6.29
N GLY A 60 -1.93 2.94 -5.55
CA GLY A 60 -1.96 2.96 -4.09
C GLY A 60 -0.70 3.57 -3.48
N LEU A 61 0.47 3.17 -3.97
CA LEU A 61 1.76 3.70 -3.51
C LEU A 61 1.91 5.21 -3.84
N CYS A 62 1.62 5.61 -5.08
CA CYS A 62 1.68 7.00 -5.49
C CYS A 62 0.72 7.87 -4.67
N THR A 63 -0.53 7.43 -4.48
CA THR A 63 -1.52 8.15 -3.67
C THR A 63 -1.06 8.26 -2.21
N GLY A 64 -0.54 7.19 -1.62
CA GLY A 64 -0.01 7.19 -0.24
C GLY A 64 1.18 8.13 -0.05
N VAL A 65 2.16 8.10 -0.97
CA VAL A 65 3.34 8.99 -0.95
C VAL A 65 2.92 10.46 -1.09
N VAL A 66 1.99 10.74 -2.00
CA VAL A 66 1.52 12.09 -2.27
C VAL A 66 0.74 12.67 -1.07
N ILE A 67 -0.09 11.87 -0.40
CA ILE A 67 -0.75 12.24 0.86
C ILE A 67 0.26 12.49 1.98
N LEU A 68 1.30 11.64 2.10
CA LEU A 68 2.33 11.75 3.12
C LEU A 68 3.15 13.04 2.96
N LEU A 69 3.54 13.37 1.72
CA LEU A 69 4.26 14.61 1.39
C LEU A 69 3.40 15.86 1.62
N SER A 70 2.11 15.81 1.26
CA SER A 70 1.18 16.95 1.42
C SER A 70 0.83 17.25 2.88
N THR A 71 0.75 16.22 3.73
CA THR A 71 0.42 16.34 5.16
C THR A 71 1.62 16.78 6.03
N GLY A 72 2.81 16.98 5.44
CA GLY A 72 4.00 17.39 6.16
C GLY A 72 4.41 16.41 7.27
N GLY A 73 4.04 15.14 7.12
CA GLY A 73 4.32 14.07 8.10
C GLY A 73 3.63 14.20 9.46
N ARG A 74 2.62 15.09 9.62
CA ARG A 74 2.07 15.44 10.95
C ARG A 74 0.63 15.01 11.23
N SER A 75 0.04 14.14 10.41
CA SER A 75 -1.20 13.44 10.77
C SER A 75 -1.18 12.01 10.25
N SER A 76 -0.55 11.17 11.05
CA SER A 76 -0.35 9.75 10.80
C SER A 76 -1.65 8.93 10.87
N HIS A 77 -2.79 9.49 11.24
CA HIS A 77 -3.99 8.68 11.52
C HIS A 77 -4.76 8.21 10.27
N LEU A 78 -4.58 8.86 9.11
CA LEU A 78 -5.18 8.43 7.84
C LEU A 78 -4.30 7.40 7.08
N LEU A 79 -2.99 7.36 7.38
CA LEU A 79 -2.03 6.38 6.84
C LEU A 79 -1.74 5.23 7.82
N VAL A 80 -2.05 5.39 9.11
CA VAL A 80 -2.13 4.28 10.08
C VAL A 80 -3.45 3.58 9.82
N PHE A 81 -3.49 2.80 8.74
CA PHE A 81 -4.47 1.74 8.64
C PHE A 81 -4.25 0.82 9.83
N SER A 82 -5.26 0.69 10.70
CA SER A 82 -5.18 -0.25 11.82
C SER A 82 -5.07 -1.65 11.24
N GLU A 83 -3.88 -2.25 11.38
CA GLU A 83 -3.59 -3.62 10.94
C GLU A 83 -4.64 -4.61 11.49
N GLU A 84 -5.12 -4.39 12.71
CA GLU A 84 -6.21 -5.17 13.31
C GLU A 84 -7.53 -5.10 12.52
N LEU A 85 -7.91 -3.92 12.00
CA LEU A 85 -9.13 -3.80 11.18
C LEU A 85 -8.97 -4.52 9.84
N PHE A 86 -7.76 -4.46 9.25
CA PHE A 86 -7.46 -5.22 8.04
C PHE A 86 -7.58 -6.74 8.29
N PHE A 87 -6.99 -7.25 9.38
CA PHE A 87 -7.05 -8.66 9.72
C PHE A 87 -8.45 -9.14 10.11
N ILE A 88 -9.23 -8.32 10.83
CA ILE A 88 -10.56 -8.71 11.32
C ILE A 88 -11.63 -8.59 10.22
N TYR A 89 -11.58 -7.56 9.36
CA TYR A 89 -12.64 -7.28 8.39
C TYR A 89 -12.28 -7.61 6.94
N LEU A 90 -11.05 -7.33 6.49
CA LEU A 90 -10.68 -7.51 5.08
C LEU A 90 -10.14 -8.91 4.79
N LEU A 91 -9.33 -9.47 5.69
CA LEU A 91 -8.73 -10.79 5.47
C LEU A 91 -9.77 -11.93 5.36
N PRO A 92 -10.82 -12.02 6.20
CA PRO A 92 -11.74 -13.16 6.15
C PRO A 92 -12.54 -13.28 4.84
N PRO A 93 -13.15 -12.20 4.30
CA PRO A 93 -13.80 -12.25 2.99
C PRO A 93 -12.85 -12.62 1.86
N ILE A 94 -11.60 -12.12 1.89
CA ILE A 94 -10.59 -12.38 0.88
C ILE A 94 -10.19 -13.86 0.87
N ILE A 95 -9.85 -14.42 2.04
CA ILE A 95 -9.49 -15.84 2.18
C ILE A 95 -10.67 -16.72 1.82
N PHE A 96 -11.89 -16.34 2.23
CA PHE A 96 -13.09 -17.12 1.93
C PHE A 96 -13.39 -17.15 0.43
N ASN A 97 -13.32 -15.99 -0.25
CA ASN A 97 -13.51 -15.90 -1.69
C ASN A 97 -12.46 -16.71 -2.46
N ALA A 98 -11.18 -16.60 -2.08
CA ALA A 98 -10.11 -17.39 -2.68
C ALA A 98 -10.31 -18.90 -2.42
N GLY A 99 -10.67 -19.29 -1.19
CA GLY A 99 -10.90 -20.67 -0.80
C GLY A 99 -12.12 -21.31 -1.48
N PHE A 100 -13.17 -20.55 -1.78
CA PHE A 100 -14.35 -21.05 -2.49
C PHE A 100 -14.07 -21.35 -3.97
N GLN A 101 -13.19 -20.58 -4.60
CA GLN A 101 -12.78 -20.79 -6.00
C GLN A 101 -11.90 -22.03 -6.19
N VAL A 102 -11.29 -22.54 -5.12
CA VAL A 102 -10.42 -23.72 -5.18
C VAL A 102 -11.25 -25.01 -5.31
N LYS A 103 -10.98 -25.79 -6.35
CA LYS A 103 -11.60 -27.11 -6.57
C LYS A 103 -11.18 -28.11 -5.50
N LYS A 104 -12.00 -28.29 -4.46
CA LYS A 104 -11.72 -29.15 -3.30
C LYS A 104 -11.14 -30.53 -3.66
N LYS A 105 -11.70 -31.22 -4.68
CA LYS A 105 -11.24 -32.56 -5.10
C LYS A 105 -9.78 -32.61 -5.58
N HIS A 106 -9.29 -31.57 -6.25
CA HIS A 106 -7.90 -31.50 -6.73
C HIS A 106 -6.94 -30.98 -5.67
N PHE A 107 -7.43 -30.08 -4.81
CA PHE A 107 -6.67 -29.54 -3.68
C PHE A 107 -6.29 -30.64 -2.68
N PHE A 108 -7.26 -31.46 -2.24
CA PHE A 108 -6.98 -32.54 -1.29
C PHE A 108 -6.06 -33.63 -1.85
N ARG A 109 -6.11 -33.90 -3.17
CA ARG A 109 -5.22 -34.90 -3.79
C ARG A 109 -3.76 -34.45 -3.87
N ASN A 110 -3.52 -33.14 -4.02
CA ASN A 110 -2.16 -32.57 -4.13
C ASN A 110 -1.79 -31.74 -2.89
N PHE A 111 -2.48 -31.94 -1.77
CA PHE A 111 -2.31 -31.14 -0.56
C PHE A 111 -0.86 -31.17 -0.07
N MET A 112 -0.21 -32.34 -0.11
CA MET A 112 1.20 -32.50 0.24
C MET A 112 2.10 -31.60 -0.62
N THR A 113 1.90 -31.57 -1.93
CA THR A 113 2.70 -30.73 -2.85
C THR A 113 2.45 -29.25 -2.61
N ILE A 114 1.20 -28.85 -2.34
CA ILE A 114 0.85 -27.46 -2.02
C ILE A 114 1.51 -27.04 -0.71
N MET A 115 1.50 -27.89 0.31
CA MET A 115 2.17 -27.64 1.59
C MET A 115 3.70 -27.60 1.43
N LEU A 116 4.28 -28.45 0.60
CA LEU A 116 5.72 -28.48 0.35
C LEU A 116 6.17 -27.22 -0.41
N PHE A 117 5.39 -26.80 -1.41
CA PHE A 117 5.69 -25.57 -2.15
C PHE A 117 5.44 -24.31 -1.32
N GLY A 118 4.35 -24.27 -0.55
CA GLY A 118 3.99 -23.14 0.30
C GLY A 118 4.86 -23.04 1.56
N ALA A 119 4.82 -24.03 2.45
CA ALA A 119 5.51 -23.94 3.73
C ALA A 119 7.02 -24.15 3.61
N ILE A 120 7.45 -25.24 2.96
CA ILE A 120 8.88 -25.55 2.84
C ILE A 120 9.56 -24.57 1.87
N GLY A 121 8.88 -24.19 0.78
CA GLY A 121 9.37 -23.15 -0.14
C GLY A 121 9.60 -21.81 0.55
N THR A 122 8.63 -21.31 1.33
CA THR A 122 8.78 -20.06 2.08
C THR A 122 9.89 -20.15 3.12
N LEU A 123 10.06 -21.29 3.82
CA LEU A 123 11.13 -21.47 4.81
C LEU A 123 12.52 -21.44 4.16
N ILE A 124 12.68 -22.07 2.99
CA ILE A 124 13.93 -22.03 2.24
C ILE A 124 14.20 -20.61 1.73
N SER A 125 13.20 -19.94 1.15
CA SER A 125 13.32 -18.56 0.68
C SER A 125 13.66 -17.60 1.82
N PHE A 126 13.04 -17.74 2.98
CA PHE A 126 13.34 -17.00 4.19
C PHE A 126 14.81 -17.12 4.59
N GLY A 127 15.33 -18.34 4.65
CA GLY A 127 16.74 -18.57 4.97
C GLY A 127 17.69 -17.96 3.95
N ILE A 128 17.42 -18.13 2.65
CA ILE A 128 18.26 -17.59 1.57
C ILE A 128 18.25 -16.05 1.59
N ILE A 129 17.08 -15.43 1.72
CA ILE A 129 16.94 -13.98 1.72
C ILE A 129 17.56 -13.36 2.97
N SER A 130 17.35 -13.96 4.15
CA SER A 130 17.93 -13.45 5.40
C SER A 130 19.46 -13.55 5.40
N LEU A 131 20.03 -14.69 4.97
CA LEU A 131 21.48 -14.84 4.81
C LEU A 131 22.05 -13.90 3.74
N GLY A 132 21.33 -13.75 2.61
CA GLY A 132 21.69 -12.82 1.54
C GLY A 132 21.70 -11.36 2.02
N ALA A 133 20.70 -10.97 2.83
CA ALA A 133 20.64 -9.65 3.44
C ALA A 133 21.85 -9.42 4.36
N ILE A 134 22.16 -10.35 5.27
CA ILE A 134 23.34 -10.25 6.14
C ILE A 134 24.60 -10.04 5.32
N HIS A 135 24.84 -10.86 4.29
CA HIS A 135 26.04 -10.76 3.46
C HIS A 135 26.12 -9.45 2.67
N PHE A 136 24.98 -8.97 2.15
CA PHE A 136 24.89 -7.73 1.37
C PHE A 136 25.11 -6.49 2.24
N PHE A 137 24.46 -6.42 3.41
CA PHE A 137 24.58 -5.29 4.33
C PHE A 137 25.94 -5.22 5.02
N GLN A 138 26.54 -6.37 5.35
CA GLN A 138 27.93 -6.44 5.82
C GLN A 138 28.91 -5.86 4.79
N LYS A 139 28.69 -6.10 3.49
CA LYS A 139 29.51 -5.56 2.41
C LYS A 139 29.34 -4.05 2.22
N MET A 140 28.17 -3.50 2.56
CA MET A 140 27.87 -2.06 2.45
C MET A 140 28.21 -1.24 3.70
N ASN A 141 28.68 -1.87 4.79
CA ASN A 141 29.12 -1.21 6.03
C ASN A 141 28.07 -0.26 6.64
N ILE A 142 26.78 -0.63 6.52
CA ILE A 142 25.64 0.14 7.03
C ILE A 142 25.33 -0.33 8.45
N GLY A 143 26.08 0.20 9.43
CA GLY A 143 25.75 0.09 10.86
C GLY A 143 25.65 -1.33 11.44
N SER A 144 25.64 -1.43 12.77
CA SER A 144 25.37 -2.69 13.48
C SER A 144 23.86 -2.88 13.63
N LEU A 145 23.18 -3.35 12.59
CA LEU A 145 21.81 -3.87 12.74
C LEU A 145 21.86 -5.22 13.46
N ASP A 146 20.85 -5.48 14.29
CA ASP A 146 20.78 -6.74 15.02
C ASP A 146 20.41 -7.89 14.07
N ILE A 147 20.74 -9.11 14.45
CA ILE A 147 20.36 -10.31 13.70
C ILE A 147 18.84 -10.40 13.55
N ALA A 148 18.07 -9.89 14.53
CA ALA A 148 16.62 -9.81 14.45
C ALA A 148 16.11 -8.98 13.25
N ASP A 149 16.78 -7.88 12.89
CA ASP A 149 16.34 -7.01 11.80
C ASP A 149 16.51 -7.69 10.44
N TYR A 150 17.64 -8.37 10.24
CA TYR A 150 17.89 -9.16 9.03
C TYR A 150 16.93 -10.35 8.90
N LEU A 151 16.53 -10.92 10.04
CA LEU A 151 15.55 -11.99 10.09
C LEU A 151 14.14 -11.47 9.77
N ALA A 152 13.77 -10.29 10.27
CA ALA A 152 12.50 -9.63 9.96
C ALA A 152 12.39 -9.27 8.47
N ILE A 153 13.46 -8.76 7.86
CA ILE A 153 13.53 -8.52 6.41
C ILE A 153 13.33 -9.84 5.66
N GLY A 154 14.03 -10.90 6.06
CA GLY A 154 13.84 -12.24 5.49
C GLY A 154 12.38 -12.69 5.57
N ALA A 155 11.70 -12.47 6.70
CA ALA A 155 10.30 -12.86 6.91
C ALA A 155 9.38 -12.12 5.93
N ILE A 156 9.49 -10.81 5.87
CA ILE A 156 8.65 -9.94 5.02
C ILE A 156 8.80 -10.30 3.55
N PHE A 157 10.03 -10.49 3.06
CA PHE A 157 10.28 -10.82 1.66
C PHE A 157 9.96 -12.27 1.29
N SER A 158 10.01 -13.20 2.26
CA SER A 158 9.66 -14.61 2.02
C SER A 158 8.15 -14.87 2.01
N ALA A 159 7.37 -14.01 2.67
CA ALA A 159 5.92 -14.10 2.71
C ALA A 159 5.35 -13.94 1.29
N THR A 160 4.89 -15.04 0.70
CA THR A 160 4.31 -15.03 -0.66
C THR A 160 2.81 -14.82 -0.56
N ASP A 161 2.30 -13.72 -1.14
CA ASP A 161 0.86 -13.51 -1.26
C ASP A 161 0.28 -14.34 -2.42
N SER A 162 -0.13 -15.57 -2.08
CA SER A 162 -0.83 -16.47 -3.01
C SER A 162 -2.19 -15.92 -3.48
N VAL A 163 -2.80 -14.98 -2.75
CA VAL A 163 -4.12 -14.44 -3.08
C VAL A 163 -4.00 -13.38 -4.18
N CYS A 164 -3.08 -12.42 -4.03
CA CYS A 164 -2.83 -11.41 -5.06
C CYS A 164 -2.43 -12.07 -6.38
N THR A 165 -1.56 -13.08 -6.33
CA THR A 165 -1.16 -13.84 -7.52
C THR A 165 -2.31 -14.64 -8.16
N LEU A 166 -3.19 -15.26 -7.35
CA LEU A 166 -4.36 -15.95 -7.87
C LEU A 166 -5.35 -14.98 -8.53
N GLN A 167 -5.59 -13.82 -7.93
CA GLN A 167 -6.50 -12.81 -8.46
C GLN A 167 -6.02 -12.26 -9.81
N VAL A 168 -4.72 -11.98 -9.95
CA VAL A 168 -4.10 -11.64 -11.24
C VAL A 168 -4.32 -12.74 -12.26
N TYR A 169 -4.05 -13.99 -11.88
CA TYR A 169 -4.15 -15.13 -12.78
C TYR A 169 -5.59 -15.31 -13.30
N ILE A 170 -6.59 -15.17 -12.43
CA ILE A 170 -8.01 -15.24 -12.79
C ILE A 170 -8.39 -14.06 -13.70
N ALA A 171 -7.93 -12.84 -13.40
CA ALA A 171 -8.19 -11.67 -14.23
C ALA A 171 -7.60 -11.82 -15.65
N LEU A 172 -6.34 -12.26 -15.75
CA LEU A 172 -5.69 -12.55 -17.03
C LEU A 172 -6.38 -13.69 -17.80
N ARG A 173 -6.79 -14.77 -17.12
CA ARG A 173 -7.57 -15.87 -17.70
C ARG A 173 -8.90 -15.37 -18.27
N THR A 174 -9.57 -14.48 -17.56
CA THR A 174 -10.86 -13.88 -17.96
C THR A 174 -10.68 -12.95 -19.15
N SER A 175 -9.64 -12.11 -19.13
CA SER A 175 -9.27 -11.21 -20.23
C SER A 175 -8.88 -11.97 -21.51
N SER A 176 -8.11 -13.06 -21.39
CA SER A 176 -7.73 -13.93 -22.50
C SER A 176 -8.92 -14.66 -23.14
N HIS A 177 -9.90 -15.09 -22.35
CA HIS A 177 -11.13 -15.69 -22.88
C HIS A 177 -12.00 -14.68 -23.64
N ASN A 178 -12.00 -13.42 -23.20
CA ASN A 178 -12.75 -12.34 -23.85
C ASN A 178 -12.11 -11.87 -25.16
N SER A 179 -10.77 -11.95 -25.28
CA SER A 179 -10.06 -11.69 -26.54
C SER A 179 -10.17 -12.83 -27.56
N PHE A 180 -10.54 -14.05 -27.14
CA PHE A 180 -10.76 -15.19 -28.05
C PHE A 180 -12.18 -15.20 -28.66
N PHE A 181 -13.11 -14.42 -28.08
CA PHE A 181 -14.49 -14.28 -28.55
C PHE A 181 -14.71 -13.03 -29.41
N LYS A 182 -13.63 -12.33 -29.81
CA LYS A 182 -13.65 -11.15 -30.66
C LYS A 182 -12.75 -11.36 -31.87
#